data_AF-A0A6J4T587-F1
#
_entry.id   AF-A0A6J4T587-F1
#
_cell.length_a   1.000
_cell.length_b   1.000
_cell.length_c   1.000
_cell.angle_alpha   90.00
_cell.angle_beta   90.00
_cell.angle_gamma   90.00
#
_symmetry.space_group_name_H-M   'P 1'
#
loop_
_entity.id
_entity.type
_entity.pdbx_description
1 polymer ?
#
loop_
_entity_poly.entity_id
_entity_poly.type
_entity_poly.pdbx_seq_one_letter_code
_entity_poly.pdbx_strand_id
1 'polypeptide(L)' 'MTPEPATYLEYRFPAEVISHAVWLYHLFGLSFRDVELILAERGIVVSHESIRQWCLKFGGDFAAKL' A
#
# COMPACT_ATOMS: atom_id res chain seq x y z
N MET A 1 -26.50 1.89 -8.95
CA MET A 1 -25.27 2.14 -9.73
C MET A 1 -24.16 2.45 -8.75
N THR A 2 -23.37 1.44 -8.41
CA THR A 2 -22.19 1.58 -7.54
C THR A 2 -21.00 1.55 -8.49
N PRO A 3 -20.12 2.57 -8.51
CA PRO A 3 -18.98 2.56 -9.42
C PRO A 3 -18.01 1.46 -8.98
N GLU A 4 -17.83 0.48 -9.85
CA GLU A 4 -16.81 -0.56 -9.71
C GLU A 4 -15.43 0.12 -9.62
N PRO A 5 -14.67 -0.10 -8.54
CA PRO A 5 -13.33 0.46 -8.45
C PRO A 5 -12.48 -0.22 -9.53
N ALA A 6 -11.89 0.58 -10.41
CA ALA A 6 -11.03 0.15 -11.49
C ALA A 6 -10.05 -0.91 -11.01
N THR A 7 -10.32 -2.16 -11.40
CA THR A 7 -9.48 -3.31 -11.13
C THR A 7 -8.16 -3.08 -11.86
N TYR A 8 -7.11 -2.73 -11.11
CA TYR A 8 -5.74 -2.77 -11.59
C TYR A 8 -5.38 -4.24 -11.82
N LEU A 9 -5.70 -4.74 -13.02
CA LEU A 9 -5.61 -6.14 -13.48
C LEU A 9 -4.19 -6.76 -13.43
N GLU A 10 -3.17 -5.99 -13.06
CA GLU A 10 -1.77 -6.43 -12.98
C GLU A 10 -1.22 -6.47 -11.54
N TYR A 11 -2.01 -6.09 -10.54
CA TYR A 11 -1.63 -6.16 -9.13
C TYR A 11 -2.62 -7.02 -8.34
N ARG A 12 -2.11 -7.99 -7.57
CA ARG A 12 -2.91 -8.87 -6.70
C ARG A 12 -3.67 -8.11 -5.61
N PHE A 13 -3.35 -6.83 -5.40
CA PHE A 13 -3.91 -5.96 -4.38
C PHE A 13 -4.50 -4.69 -5.02
N PRO A 14 -5.68 -4.23 -4.57
CA PRO A 14 -6.26 -2.99 -5.07
C PRO A 14 -5.38 -1.79 -4.73
N ALA A 15 -5.42 -0.74 -5.56
CA ALA A 15 -4.59 0.46 -5.41
C ALA A 15 -4.77 1.12 -4.03
N GLU A 16 -5.96 1.03 -3.44
CA GLU A 16 -6.25 1.51 -2.09
C GLU A 16 -5.33 0.88 -1.03
N VAL A 17 -5.03 -0.41 -1.14
CA VAL A 17 -4.14 -1.13 -0.22
C VAL A 17 -2.70 -0.66 -0.39
N ILE A 18 -2.28 -0.48 -1.64
CA ILE A 18 -0.94 0.00 -1.99
C ILE A 18 -0.73 1.41 -1.44
N SER A 19 -1.67 2.32 -1.71
CA SER A 19 -1.64 3.69 -1.20
C SER A 19 -1.69 3.73 0.33
N HIS A 20 -2.49 2.87 0.97
CA HIS A 20 -2.54 2.78 2.42
C HIS A 20 -1.21 2.31 3.03
N ALA A 21 -0.55 1.33 2.41
CA ALA A 21 0.75 0.84 2.86
C ALA A 21 1.85 1.91 2.75
N VAL A 22 1.90 2.63 1.62
CA VAL A 22 2.85 3.73 1.39
C VAL A 22 2.57 4.89 2.35
N TRP A 23 1.30 5.21 2.60
CA TRP A 23 0.90 6.23 3.55
C TRP A 23 1.31 5.88 4.98
N LEU A 24 1.05 4.65 5.44
CA LEU A 24 1.46 4.19 6.77
C LEU A 24 2.99 4.29 6.95
N TYR A 25 3.75 3.93 5.93
CA TYR A 25 5.21 4.04 5.94
C TYR A 25 5.68 5.50 6.01
N HIS A 26 5.17 6.38 5.14
CA HIS A 26 5.64 7.76 5.03
C HIS A 26 5.10 8.70 6.11
N LEU A 27 3.84 8.55 6.51
CA LEU A 27 3.20 9.45 7.47
C LEU A 27 3.48 9.09 8.93
N PHE A 28 3.60 7.81 9.25
CA PHE A 28 3.80 7.34 10.63
C PHE A 28 5.25 6.90 10.89
N GLY A 29 6.10 6.84 9.86
CA GLY A 29 7.47 6.35 10.00
C GLY A 29 7.55 4.88 10.41
N LEU A 30 6.51 4.09 10.10
CA LEU A 30 6.43 2.68 10.48
C LEU A 30 7.46 1.84 9.70
N SER A 31 7.96 0.77 10.31
CA SER A 31 8.77 -0.19 9.56
C SER A 31 7.90 -0.99 8.59
N PHE A 32 8.48 -1.55 7.53
CA PHE A 32 7.73 -2.42 6.61
C PHE A 32 7.07 -3.61 7.30
N ARG A 33 7.64 -4.07 8.42
CA ARG A 33 7.10 -5.18 9.22
C ARG A 33 5.87 -4.77 10.02
N ASP A 34 5.85 -3.55 10.54
CA ASP A 34 4.67 -2.99 11.20
C ASP A 34 3.54 -2.77 10.20
N VAL A 35 3.87 -2.27 9.00
CA VAL A 35 2.88 -2.10 7.92
C VAL A 35 2.32 -3.46 7.47
N GLU A 36 3.17 -4.49 7.33
CA GLU A 36 2.77 -5.87 7.07
C GLU A 36 1.78 -6.38 8.13
N LEU A 37 2.09 -6.16 9.42
CA LEU A 37 1.23 -6.59 10.52
C LEU A 37 -0.14 -5.87 10.50
N ILE A 38 -0.15 -4.55 10.28
CA ILE A 38 -1.39 -3.77 10.20
C ILE A 38 -2.27 -4.22 9.03
N LEU A 39 -1.66 -4.55 7.90
CA LEU A 39 -2.39 -5.09 6.75
C LEU A 39 -2.89 -6.50 7.04
N ALA A 40 -2.10 -7.33 7.72
CA ALA A 40 -2.50 -8.68 8.11
C ALA A 40 -3.70 -8.68 9.07
N GLU A 41 -3.76 -7.75 10.02
CA GLU A 41 -4.92 -7.55 10.91
C GLU A 41 -6.20 -7.17 10.14
N ARG A 42 -6.06 -6.54 8.96
CA ARG A 42 -7.17 -6.25 8.04
C ARG A 42 -7.50 -7.41 7.10
N GLY A 43 -6.87 -8.58 7.29
CA GLY A 43 -7.02 -9.75 6.42
C GLY A 43 -6.20 -9.68 5.12
N ILE A 44 -5.29 -8.71 5.01
CA ILE A 44 -4.46 -8.50 3.81
C ILE A 44 -3.06 -9.02 4.10
N VAL A 45 -2.79 -10.25 3.66
CA VAL A 45 -1.47 -10.87 3.80
C VAL A 45 -0.59 -10.41 2.63
N VAL A 46 0.32 -9.48 2.91
CA VAL A 46 1.31 -8.98 1.96
C VAL A 46 2.70 -9.06 2.56
N SER A 47 3.70 -9.48 1.79
CA SER A 47 5.08 -9.53 2.27
C SER A 47 5.70 -8.14 2.35
N HIS A 48 6.57 -7.92 3.34
CA HIS A 48 7.33 -6.67 3.49
C HIS A 48 8.12 -6.26 2.23
N GLU A 49 8.58 -7.22 1.43
CA GLU A 49 9.24 -6.97 0.15
C GLU A 49 8.30 -6.31 -0.86
N SER A 50 7.03 -6.71 -0.92
CA SER A 50 6.03 -6.09 -1.79
C SER A 50 5.73 -4.66 -1.33
N ILE A 51 5.63 -4.43 -0.02
CA ILE A 51 5.48 -3.08 0.56
C ILE A 51 6.68 -2.20 0.19
N ARG A 52 7.90 -2.74 0.27
CA ARG A 52 9.12 -2.05 -0.14
C ARG A 52 9.09 -1.68 -1.63
N GLN A 53 8.69 -2.60 -2.50
CA GLN A 53 8.54 -2.34 -3.94
C GLN A 53 7.51 -1.23 -4.21
N TRP A 54 6.39 -1.21 -3.48
CA TRP A 54 5.40 -0.13 -3.58
C TRP A 54 5.95 1.21 -3.12
N CYS A 55 6.67 1.25 -2.00
CA CYS A 55 7.29 2.49 -1.53
C CYS A 55 8.35 3.01 -2.51
N LEU A 56 9.11 2.13 -3.17
CA LEU A 56 10.07 2.53 -4.19
C LEU A 56 9.39 3.05 -5.47
N LYS A 57 8.30 2.41 -5.89
CA LYS A 57 7.60 2.76 -7.14
C LYS A 57 6.68 3.97 -7.00
N PHE A 58 5.99 4.09 -5.87
CA PHE A 58 4.96 5.11 -5.62
C PHE A 58 5.35 6.14 -4.58
N GLY A 59 6.40 5.92 -3.77
CA GLY A 59 6.79 6.85 -2.72
C GLY A 59 7.16 8.24 -3.25
N GLY A 60 7.71 8.34 -4.46
CA GLY A 60 7.99 9.62 -5.11
C GLY A 60 6.73 10.42 -5.47
N ASP A 61 5.71 9.77 -6.04
CA ASP A 61 4.41 10.41 -6.32
C ASP A 61 3.66 10.76 -5.03
N PHE A 62 3.78 9.89 -4.03
CA PHE A 62 3.13 10.07 -2.73
C PHE A 62 3.73 11.24 -1.94
N ALA A 63 5.06 11.38 -1.93
CA ALA A 63 5.75 12.52 -1.32
C ALA A 63 5.50 13.83 -2.08
N ALA A 64 5.28 13.78 -3.39
CA ALA A 64 4.95 14.95 -4.21
C ALA A 64 3.47 15.39 -4.09
N LYS A 65 2.59 14.51 -3.61
CA LYS A 65 1.16 14.79 -3.34
C LYS A 65 0.87 15.30 -1.92
N LEU A 66 1.88 15.26 -1.04
CA LEU A 66 1.87 15.90 0.27
C LEU A 66 2.21 17.38 0.14
#